data_AF-A0A8H4MFP4-F1
#
_entry.id   AF-A0A8H4MFP4-F1
#
_cell.length_a   1.000
_cell.length_b   1.000
_cell.length_c   1.000
_cell.angle_alpha   90.00
_cell.angle_beta   90.00
_cell.angle_gamma   90.00
#
_symmetry.space_group_name_H-M   'P 1'
#
loop_
_entity.id
_entity.type
_entity.pdbx_description
1 polymer ?
#
loop_
_entity_poly.entity_id
_entity_poly.type
_entity_poly.pdbx_seq_one_letter_code
_entity_poly.pdbx_strand_id
1 'polypeptide(L)'
;MRISGLSCGPWLLKQDGTAPDVCHAIGNAAATYGTQLKLIRLDVNLRRDDEDSETPSRWNLQATASENPDLSSKDDAGERVYRGPLEWFQAAESGEIGLAVPTVGALIVVSLPRDVYEGKKTSSGKVRTREYPLLESTDTTIEKTDTRHWESISAMTVASDDESKLSSLHLGTSGGHAAIKELIEFNDTQDDGLLSPPPWKSQFDAMRESFDIDHDLGGLAIGRIWGLAAYGGLIAVAFTLHPGDMIEYRTGSQERTIIVFSKANLHQHPQAPSFLRELPVFTSDFLRLRREVVLRFTLRSLDYDDRNPWYQKLVYTAACCALVESQDEYLLLQARKVFEWLATATGVDLTEELTKCSTPGNKIESKPAEQLNGAGGHIFEKCDICQAGVAWYSAQEAQCAGGHLFVRCSLSFFSIQEPGVSKFCSDCSTEYLNEDALAQLHGRELQSAYKKLSTVFDTCIYCGGKFRA
;
A
#
# COMPACT_ATOMS: atom_id res chain seq x y z
N MET A 1 -27.74 -0.79 -20.64
CA MET A 1 -26.34 -1.07 -21.04
C MET A 1 -25.50 -1.26 -19.79
N ARG A 2 -24.52 -2.17 -19.81
CA ARG A 2 -23.72 -2.59 -18.64
C ARG A 2 -22.28 -2.13 -18.85
N ILE A 3 -21.64 -1.67 -17.78
CA ILE A 3 -20.19 -1.44 -17.77
C ILE A 3 -19.52 -2.81 -17.64
N SER A 4 -18.64 -3.17 -18.58
CA SER A 4 -17.93 -4.46 -18.61
C SER A 4 -16.46 -4.36 -18.21
N GLY A 5 -15.91 -3.15 -18.20
CA GLY A 5 -14.54 -2.86 -17.76
C GLY A 5 -14.48 -1.45 -17.19
N LEU A 6 -13.70 -1.26 -16.13
CA LEU A 6 -13.48 0.03 -15.48
C LEU A 6 -12.05 0.04 -14.94
N SER A 7 -11.29 1.09 -15.24
CA SER A 7 -9.92 1.25 -14.72
C SER A 7 -9.60 2.72 -14.50
N CYS A 8 -8.86 3.02 -13.44
CA CYS A 8 -8.47 4.37 -13.06
C CYS A 8 -7.02 4.62 -13.46
N GLY A 9 -6.77 5.70 -14.19
CA GLY A 9 -5.45 6.13 -14.60
C GLY A 9 -4.71 6.86 -13.49
N PRO A 10 -3.45 7.24 -13.75
CA PRO A 10 -2.60 7.90 -12.76
C PRO A 10 -3.18 9.26 -12.33
N TRP A 11 -3.09 9.56 -11.04
CA TRP A 11 -3.42 10.88 -10.50
C TRP A 11 -2.25 11.84 -10.70
N LEU A 12 -2.51 12.98 -11.32
CA LEU A 12 -1.55 14.07 -11.49
C LEU A 12 -1.83 15.13 -10.43
N LEU A 13 -0.89 15.28 -9.49
CA LEU A 13 -0.93 16.31 -8.47
C LEU A 13 -0.34 17.62 -9.00
N LYS A 14 -1.07 18.73 -8.85
CA LYS A 14 -0.59 20.09 -9.09
C LYS A 14 -0.53 20.80 -7.74
N GLN A 15 0.69 21.00 -7.23
CA GLN A 15 0.92 21.92 -6.12
C GLN A 15 1.10 23.32 -6.70
N ASP A 16 0.24 24.25 -6.30
CA ASP A 16 0.38 25.64 -6.69
C ASP A 16 1.42 26.29 -5.76
N GLY A 17 2.56 26.71 -6.31
CA GLY A 17 3.65 27.31 -5.52
C GLY A 17 3.28 28.64 -4.86
N THR A 18 2.12 29.20 -5.20
CA THR A 18 1.62 30.48 -4.67
C THR A 18 0.57 30.33 -3.56
N ALA A 19 0.00 29.14 -3.36
CA ALA A 19 -1.02 28.87 -2.35
C ALA A 19 -0.84 27.46 -1.74
N PRO A 20 -0.04 27.29 -0.68
CA PRO A 20 0.24 25.98 -0.07
C PRO A 20 -1.01 25.30 0.54
N ASP A 21 -2.11 26.04 0.69
CA ASP A 21 -3.37 25.59 1.28
C ASP A 21 -4.37 25.03 0.25
N VAL A 22 -3.99 24.99 -1.03
CA VAL A 22 -4.80 24.43 -2.12
C VAL A 22 -4.04 23.30 -2.80
N CYS A 23 -4.64 22.10 -2.78
CA CYS A 23 -4.13 20.94 -3.49
C CYS A 23 -5.07 20.59 -4.65
N HIS A 24 -4.53 20.55 -5.86
CA HIS A 24 -5.27 20.19 -7.07
C HIS A 24 -4.81 18.84 -7.59
N ALA A 25 -5.73 17.94 -7.89
CA ALA A 25 -5.45 16.61 -8.42
C ALA A 25 -6.35 16.32 -9.63
N ILE A 26 -5.75 15.79 -10.71
CA ILE A 26 -6.46 15.40 -11.92
C ILE A 26 -6.26 13.90 -12.14
N GLY A 27 -7.36 13.17 -12.37
CA GLY A 27 -7.34 11.76 -12.74
C GLY A 27 -8.25 11.49 -13.94
N ASN A 28 -8.09 10.34 -14.58
CA ASN A 28 -9.03 9.86 -15.59
C ASN A 28 -9.48 8.44 -15.24
N ALA A 29 -10.74 8.14 -15.49
CA ALA A 29 -11.30 6.79 -15.42
C ALA A 29 -11.72 6.36 -16.83
N ALA A 30 -11.27 5.18 -17.26
CA ALA A 30 -11.70 4.57 -18.50
C ALA A 30 -12.76 3.50 -18.20
N ALA A 31 -13.82 3.47 -19.00
CA ALA A 31 -14.89 2.50 -18.86
C ALA A 31 -15.29 1.95 -20.24
N THR A 32 -15.51 0.65 -20.31
CA THR A 32 -16.17 0.01 -21.46
C THR A 32 -17.67 -0.03 -21.19
N TYR A 33 -18.43 0.84 -21.88
CA TYR A 33 -19.88 0.95 -21.74
C TYR A 33 -20.56 0.34 -22.97
N GLY A 34 -21.10 -0.88 -22.81
CA GLY A 34 -21.57 -1.67 -23.95
C GLY A 34 -20.40 -2.12 -24.81
N THR A 35 -20.24 -1.52 -25.99
CA THR A 35 -19.11 -1.77 -26.92
C THR A 35 -18.21 -0.55 -27.09
N GLN A 36 -18.50 0.54 -26.39
CA GLN A 36 -17.81 1.82 -26.53
C GLN A 36 -16.82 2.05 -25.39
N LEU A 37 -15.69 2.66 -25.71
CA LEU A 37 -14.75 3.17 -24.74
C LEU A 37 -15.17 4.59 -24.32
N LYS A 38 -15.21 4.83 -23.02
CA LYS A 38 -15.55 6.12 -22.40
C LYS A 38 -14.44 6.54 -21.46
N LEU A 39 -13.97 7.77 -21.57
CA LEU A 39 -13.01 8.36 -20.63
C LEU A 39 -13.66 9.51 -19.86
N ILE A 40 -13.62 9.41 -18.54
CA ILE A 40 -14.17 10.39 -17.60
C ILE A 40 -13.00 11.02 -16.86
N ARG A 41 -12.76 12.30 -17.10
CA ARG A 41 -11.79 13.09 -16.33
C ARG A 41 -12.41 13.51 -15.01
N LEU A 42 -11.64 13.38 -13.94
CA LEU A 42 -11.95 13.80 -12.58
C LEU A 42 -10.99 14.92 -12.19
N ASP A 43 -11.54 16.08 -11.84
CA ASP A 43 -10.80 17.25 -11.37
C ASP A 43 -11.18 17.49 -9.91
N VAL A 44 -10.20 17.34 -9.02
CA VAL A 44 -10.39 17.35 -7.57
C VAL A 44 -9.59 18.50 -6.98
N ASN A 45 -10.29 19.39 -6.27
CA ASN A 45 -9.72 20.53 -5.57
C ASN A 45 -9.93 20.32 -4.07
N LEU A 46 -8.85 20.35 -3.32
CA LEU A 46 -8.85 20.29 -1.86
C LEU A 46 -8.39 21.64 -1.33
N ARG A 47 -9.24 22.33 -0.57
CA ARG A 47 -8.95 23.64 0.02
C ARG A 47 -9.01 23.54 1.54
N ARG A 48 -8.09 24.19 2.24
CA ARG A 48 -8.20 24.36 3.69
C ARG A 48 -9.18 25.51 3.97
N ASP A 49 -10.17 25.29 4.83
CA ASP A 49 -11.04 26.39 5.29
C ASP A 49 -10.20 27.38 6.13
N ASP A 50 -10.40 28.69 5.92
CA ASP A 50 -9.70 29.76 6.65
C ASP A 50 -10.06 29.79 8.15
N GLU A 51 -9.17 30.36 8.96
CA GLU A 51 -9.13 30.35 10.44
C GLU A 51 -10.34 30.95 11.19
N ASP A 52 -11.44 31.31 10.53
CA ASP A 52 -12.61 32.00 11.13
C ASP A 52 -13.71 31.07 11.67
N SER A 53 -13.46 29.75 11.79
CA SER A 53 -14.39 28.83 12.44
C SER A 53 -13.76 28.15 13.65
N GLU A 54 -14.48 28.13 14.78
CA GLU A 54 -14.08 27.56 16.09
C GLU A 54 -13.83 26.03 16.06
N THR A 55 -13.70 25.41 14.89
CA THR A 55 -13.50 23.97 14.72
C THR A 55 -12.17 23.68 14.02
N PRO A 56 -11.43 22.62 14.44
CA PRO A 56 -10.12 22.30 13.88
C PRO A 56 -10.17 22.10 12.37
N SER A 57 -9.16 22.65 11.67
CA SER A 57 -9.01 22.82 10.23
C SER A 57 -9.70 21.74 9.40
N ARG A 58 -10.89 22.06 8.87
CA ARG A 58 -11.64 21.16 7.99
C ARG A 58 -11.17 21.39 6.56
N TRP A 59 -10.74 20.32 5.90
CA TRP A 59 -10.47 20.37 4.46
C TRP A 59 -11.80 20.28 3.70
N ASN A 60 -11.99 21.17 2.73
CA ASN A 60 -13.11 21.18 1.81
C ASN A 60 -12.69 20.52 0.49
N LEU A 61 -13.40 19.46 0.10
CA LEU A 61 -13.16 18.70 -1.12
C LEU A 61 -14.24 19.03 -2.16
N GLN A 62 -13.83 19.58 -3.30
CA GLN A 62 -14.69 19.78 -4.46
C GLN A 62 -14.19 18.93 -5.62
N ALA A 63 -15.04 18.06 -6.16
CA ALA A 63 -14.73 17.23 -7.32
C ALA A 63 -15.69 17.52 -8.48
N THR A 64 -15.15 17.62 -9.69
CA THR A 64 -15.93 17.72 -10.93
C THR A 64 -15.56 16.60 -11.88
N ALA A 65 -16.54 16.07 -12.60
CA ALA A 65 -16.36 15.01 -13.57
C ALA A 65 -16.78 15.51 -14.96
N SER A 66 -15.96 15.25 -15.97
CA SER A 66 -16.25 15.62 -17.37
C SER A 66 -15.81 14.50 -18.31
N GLU A 67 -16.66 14.11 -19.26
CA GLU A 67 -16.26 13.20 -20.33
C GLU A 67 -15.21 13.87 -21.23
N ASN A 68 -14.16 13.13 -21.61
CA ASN A 68 -13.13 13.63 -22.52
C ASN A 68 -13.61 13.44 -23.98
N PRO A 69 -13.94 14.52 -24.71
CA PRO A 69 -14.54 14.41 -26.03
C PRO A 69 -13.56 13.94 -27.11
N ASP A 70 -12.25 14.10 -26.91
CA ASP A 70 -11.22 13.84 -27.94
C ASP A 70 -11.03 12.34 -28.25
N LEU A 71 -11.57 11.47 -27.41
CA LEU A 71 -11.59 10.01 -27.61
C LEU A 71 -12.95 9.47 -28.09
N SER A 72 -13.97 10.33 -28.11
CA SER A 72 -15.21 10.07 -28.83
C SER A 72 -15.04 10.47 -30.29
N SER A 73 -14.02 9.91 -30.96
CA SER A 73 -13.80 10.24 -32.37
C SER A 73 -15.03 9.81 -33.17
N LYS A 74 -15.67 10.80 -33.79
CA LYS A 74 -16.75 10.61 -34.76
C LYS A 74 -16.28 9.87 -36.02
N ASP A 75 -14.97 9.63 -36.16
CA ASP A 75 -14.33 9.03 -37.32
C ASP A 75 -14.20 7.49 -37.23
N ASP A 76 -14.40 6.88 -36.05
CA ASP A 76 -14.40 5.41 -35.85
C ASP A 76 -15.84 4.88 -35.66
N ALA A 77 -16.79 5.54 -36.32
CA ALA A 77 -18.22 5.28 -36.24
C ALA A 77 -18.60 3.93 -36.87
N GLY A 78 -18.32 2.81 -36.18
CA GLY A 78 -19.14 1.60 -36.32
C GLY A 78 -18.52 0.22 -36.13
N GLU A 79 -17.19 0.04 -36.18
CA GLU A 79 -16.66 -1.34 -36.35
C GLU A 79 -15.98 -1.98 -35.13
N ARG A 80 -15.46 -1.20 -34.17
CA ARG A 80 -14.65 -1.78 -33.08
C ARG A 80 -15.49 -2.10 -31.84
N VAL A 81 -15.39 -3.35 -31.39
CA VAL A 81 -16.09 -3.86 -30.21
C VAL A 81 -15.08 -4.05 -29.07
N TYR A 82 -15.01 -3.07 -28.18
CA TYR A 82 -14.14 -3.16 -27.00
C TYR A 82 -14.73 -4.12 -25.96
N ARG A 83 -13.91 -5.06 -25.46
CA ARG A 83 -14.28 -6.02 -24.41
C ARG A 83 -13.05 -6.46 -23.64
N GLY A 84 -13.22 -6.67 -22.33
CA GLY A 84 -12.17 -7.20 -21.45
C GLY A 84 -11.67 -6.16 -20.45
N PRO A 85 -10.57 -6.47 -19.73
CA PRO A 85 -9.96 -5.57 -18.75
C PRO A 85 -9.36 -4.34 -19.42
N LEU A 86 -9.29 -3.22 -18.70
CA LEU A 86 -8.65 -1.98 -19.15
C LEU A 86 -7.43 -1.72 -18.29
N GLU A 87 -6.30 -1.37 -18.88
CA GLU A 87 -5.07 -1.09 -18.11
C GLU A 87 -4.42 0.22 -18.52
N TRP A 88 -4.08 1.01 -17.50
CA TRP A 88 -3.35 2.27 -17.67
C TRP A 88 -1.87 2.05 -17.47
N PHE A 89 -1.07 2.77 -18.22
CA PHE A 89 0.38 2.76 -18.08
C PHE A 89 0.97 4.11 -18.45
N GLN A 90 2.24 4.30 -18.11
CA GLN A 90 2.98 5.51 -18.45
C GLN A 90 4.26 5.11 -19.19
N ALA A 91 4.53 5.77 -20.32
CA ALA A 91 5.78 5.57 -21.03
C ALA A 91 6.95 6.16 -20.23
N ALA A 92 8.06 5.41 -20.17
CA ALA A 92 9.21 5.73 -19.32
C ALA A 92 9.89 7.05 -19.72
N GLU A 93 10.03 7.31 -21.03
CA GLU A 93 10.81 8.46 -21.55
C GLU A 93 9.95 9.67 -21.87
N SER A 94 8.83 9.48 -22.59
CA SER A 94 7.97 10.59 -23.03
C SER A 94 7.04 11.12 -21.93
N GLY A 95 6.81 10.34 -20.87
CA GLY A 95 5.84 10.65 -19.83
C GLY A 95 4.39 10.70 -20.31
N GLU A 96 4.13 10.24 -21.54
CA GLU A 96 2.79 10.06 -22.10
C GLU A 96 2.04 8.95 -21.36
N ILE A 97 0.72 9.10 -21.26
CA ILE A 97 -0.13 8.18 -20.53
C ILE A 97 -0.84 7.31 -21.55
N GLY A 98 -0.62 5.99 -21.45
CA GLY A 98 -1.23 4.99 -22.29
C GLY A 98 -2.43 4.33 -21.64
N LEU A 99 -3.38 3.90 -22.47
CA LEU A 99 -4.50 3.06 -22.09
C LEU A 99 -4.55 1.86 -23.03
N ALA A 100 -4.40 0.67 -22.46
CA ALA A 100 -4.57 -0.61 -23.12
C ALA A 100 -6.05 -1.02 -23.10
N VAL A 101 -6.60 -1.26 -24.28
CA VAL A 101 -8.02 -1.55 -24.51
C VAL A 101 -8.13 -2.79 -25.40
N PRO A 102 -8.68 -3.90 -24.90
CA PRO A 102 -8.82 -5.09 -25.71
C PRO A 102 -10.01 -5.01 -26.67
N THR A 103 -9.81 -5.59 -27.85
CA THR A 103 -10.84 -5.87 -28.85
C THR A 103 -10.79 -7.35 -29.22
N VAL A 104 -11.71 -7.81 -30.07
CA VAL A 104 -11.70 -9.18 -30.56
C VAL A 104 -10.47 -9.42 -31.42
N GLY A 105 -9.56 -10.27 -30.95
CA GLY A 105 -8.34 -10.67 -31.66
C GLY A 105 -7.28 -9.60 -31.85
N ALA A 106 -7.31 -8.53 -31.05
CA ALA A 106 -6.24 -7.54 -30.97
C ALA A 106 -6.25 -6.78 -29.64
N LEU A 107 -5.12 -6.17 -29.31
CA LEU A 107 -4.97 -5.16 -28.28
C LEU A 107 -4.89 -3.78 -28.93
N ILE A 108 -5.69 -2.83 -28.45
CA ILE A 108 -5.58 -1.43 -28.84
C ILE A 108 -4.83 -0.67 -27.75
N VAL A 109 -3.84 0.14 -28.14
CA VAL A 109 -3.17 1.09 -27.25
C VAL A 109 -3.55 2.49 -27.67
N VAL A 110 -4.13 3.22 -26.73
CA VAL A 110 -4.46 4.63 -26.86
C VAL A 110 -3.40 5.43 -26.12
N SER A 111 -2.68 6.31 -26.82
CA SER A 111 -1.65 7.17 -26.25
C SER A 111 -2.19 8.60 -26.09
N LEU A 112 -2.15 9.09 -24.87
CA LEU A 112 -2.57 10.44 -24.51
C LEU A 112 -1.35 11.27 -24.12
N PRO A 113 -1.06 12.37 -24.83
CA PRO A 113 -0.16 13.40 -24.35
C PRO A 113 -0.62 13.92 -22.99
N ARG A 114 0.31 14.24 -22.08
CA ARG A 114 -0.02 14.71 -20.73
C ARG A 114 -1.00 15.89 -20.73
N ASP A 115 -0.83 16.83 -21.65
CA ASP A 115 -1.73 17.98 -21.77
C ASP A 115 -3.17 17.58 -22.14
N VAL A 116 -3.36 16.55 -22.96
CA VAL A 116 -4.68 16.00 -23.32
C VAL A 116 -5.27 15.23 -22.14
N TYR A 117 -4.45 14.49 -21.39
CA TYR A 117 -4.88 13.82 -20.16
C TYR A 117 -5.36 14.81 -19.09
N GLU A 118 -4.69 15.96 -18.97
CA GLU A 118 -5.12 17.09 -18.12
C GLU A 118 -6.33 17.84 -18.70
N GLY A 119 -6.66 17.61 -19.98
CA GLY A 119 -7.73 18.25 -20.72
C GLY A 119 -7.47 19.73 -21.07
N LYS A 120 -6.21 20.07 -21.35
CA LYS A 120 -5.83 21.33 -22.02
C LYS A 120 -6.10 21.20 -23.52
N LYS A 121 -6.69 22.23 -24.13
CA LYS A 121 -6.87 22.30 -25.59
C LYS A 121 -5.52 22.50 -26.26
N THR A 122 -5.06 21.52 -27.03
CA THR A 122 -3.82 21.65 -27.83
C THR A 122 -4.14 21.74 -29.31
N SER A 123 -3.35 22.53 -30.05
CA SER A 123 -3.38 22.59 -31.52
C SER A 123 -2.49 21.53 -32.18
N SER A 124 -1.69 20.79 -31.41
CA SER A 124 -0.63 19.89 -31.90
C SER A 124 -0.65 18.45 -31.37
N GLY A 125 -1.34 18.15 -30.25
CA GLY A 125 -1.32 16.83 -29.62
C GLY A 125 -2.56 16.01 -29.95
N LYS A 126 -2.55 15.25 -31.06
CA LYS A 126 -3.62 14.28 -31.36
C LYS A 126 -3.43 13.02 -30.51
N VAL A 127 -4.52 12.52 -29.92
CA VAL A 127 -4.60 11.16 -29.37
C VAL A 127 -4.18 10.18 -30.45
N ARG A 128 -3.25 9.27 -30.13
CA ARG A 128 -2.79 8.22 -31.06
C ARG A 128 -3.41 6.90 -30.66
N THR A 129 -3.73 6.08 -31.65
CA THR A 129 -4.27 4.74 -31.44
C THR A 129 -3.46 3.75 -32.28
N ARG A 130 -2.96 2.69 -31.66
CA ARG A 130 -2.25 1.58 -32.32
C ARG A 130 -2.95 0.27 -32.03
N GLU A 131 -3.01 -0.60 -33.03
CA GLU A 131 -3.56 -1.95 -32.93
C GLU A 131 -2.43 -2.98 -32.98
N TYR A 132 -2.47 -3.93 -32.05
CA TYR A 132 -1.57 -5.08 -31.96
C TYR A 132 -2.40 -6.36 -32.14
N PRO A 133 -2.41 -6.95 -33.35
CA PRO A 133 -3.09 -8.21 -33.59
C PRO A 133 -2.52 -9.34 -32.72
N LEU A 134 -3.38 -10.22 -32.21
CA LEU A 134 -2.95 -11.41 -31.48
C LEU A 134 -2.53 -12.49 -32.48
N LEU A 135 -1.25 -12.51 -32.81
CA LEU A 135 -0.66 -13.46 -33.76
C LEU A 135 0.24 -14.46 -33.03
N GLU A 136 0.22 -15.69 -33.52
CA GLU A 136 1.18 -16.72 -33.15
C GLU A 136 1.91 -17.17 -34.41
N SER A 137 3.23 -16.98 -34.42
CA SER A 137 4.12 -17.41 -35.50
C SER A 137 4.65 -18.79 -35.18
N THR A 138 4.21 -19.80 -35.92
CA THR A 138 4.85 -21.12 -35.88
C THR A 138 5.98 -21.14 -36.90
N ASP A 139 7.22 -20.95 -36.44
CA ASP A 139 8.41 -21.09 -37.28
C ASP A 139 8.68 -22.57 -37.52
N THR A 140 8.07 -23.14 -38.56
CA THR A 140 8.53 -24.41 -39.13
C THR A 140 9.45 -24.11 -40.31
N THR A 141 10.48 -24.94 -40.52
CA THR A 141 11.55 -24.76 -41.52
C THR A 141 11.08 -24.69 -42.99
N ILE A 142 9.77 -24.77 -43.26
CA ILE A 142 9.20 -24.94 -44.58
C ILE A 142 8.16 -23.85 -44.91
N GLU A 143 7.35 -23.36 -43.96
CA GLU A 143 6.40 -22.24 -44.19
C GLU A 143 6.15 -21.44 -42.90
N LYS A 144 6.18 -20.10 -42.99
CA LYS A 144 5.74 -19.20 -41.92
C LYS A 144 4.22 -19.00 -42.04
N THR A 145 3.47 -19.60 -41.14
CA THR A 145 2.02 -19.41 -41.04
C THR A 145 1.70 -18.64 -39.76
N ASP A 146 1.19 -17.43 -39.91
CA ASP A 146 0.74 -16.61 -38.78
C ASP A 146 -0.71 -16.98 -38.45
N THR A 147 -0.94 -17.59 -37.29
CA THR A 147 -2.28 -17.91 -36.81
C THR A 147 -2.81 -16.75 -35.98
N ARG A 148 -3.98 -16.21 -36.36
CA ARG A 148 -4.64 -15.14 -35.60
C ARG A 148 -5.55 -15.71 -34.54
N HIS A 149 -5.31 -15.31 -33.29
CA HIS A 149 -6.17 -15.61 -32.15
C HIS A 149 -7.34 -14.63 -32.13
N TRP A 150 -8.56 -15.13 -32.23
CA TRP A 150 -9.79 -14.32 -32.17
C TRP A 150 -10.42 -14.27 -30.77
N GLU A 151 -9.71 -14.80 -29.79
CA GLU A 151 -10.18 -14.92 -28.43
C GLU A 151 -10.17 -13.58 -27.70
N SER A 152 -11.01 -13.46 -26.68
CA SER A 152 -11.02 -12.26 -25.84
C SER A 152 -9.85 -12.28 -24.87
N ILE A 153 -9.16 -11.15 -24.76
CA ILE A 153 -8.24 -10.88 -23.65
C ILE A 153 -9.07 -10.85 -22.38
N SER A 154 -8.80 -11.78 -21.48
CA SER A 154 -9.51 -11.98 -20.22
C SER A 154 -8.73 -11.43 -19.04
N ALA A 155 -7.41 -11.31 -19.17
CA ALA A 155 -6.54 -10.80 -18.13
C ALA A 155 -5.47 -9.87 -18.72
N MET A 156 -5.17 -8.78 -18.01
CA MET A 156 -4.14 -7.82 -18.38
C MET A 156 -3.57 -7.18 -17.12
N THR A 157 -2.27 -6.87 -17.11
CA THR A 157 -1.63 -6.10 -16.04
C THR A 157 -0.39 -5.41 -16.60
N VAL A 158 -0.01 -4.31 -15.98
CA VAL A 158 1.27 -3.64 -16.26
C VAL A 158 2.23 -3.97 -15.14
N ALA A 159 3.43 -4.45 -15.49
CA ALA A 159 4.51 -4.64 -14.56
C ALA A 159 5.55 -3.53 -14.77
N SER A 160 5.86 -2.80 -13.72
CA SER A 160 6.91 -1.79 -13.74
C SER A 160 8.14 -2.31 -13.02
N ASP A 161 9.30 -2.02 -13.58
CA ASP A 161 10.58 -2.28 -12.96
C ASP A 161 11.12 -1.00 -12.33
N ASP A 162 11.28 -0.98 -11.00
CA ASP A 162 11.73 0.20 -10.27
C ASP A 162 13.18 0.61 -10.64
N GLU A 163 14.01 -0.36 -11.03
CA GLU A 163 15.41 -0.13 -11.40
C GLU A 163 15.56 0.41 -12.83
N SER A 164 14.97 -0.24 -13.82
CA SER A 164 15.05 0.20 -15.23
C SER A 164 14.01 1.27 -15.61
N LYS A 165 13.00 1.50 -14.77
CA LYS A 165 11.80 2.32 -15.07
C LYS A 165 11.00 1.85 -16.28
N LEU A 166 11.32 0.69 -16.85
CA LEU A 166 10.59 0.12 -17.96
C LEU A 166 9.30 -0.51 -17.43
N SER A 167 8.23 -0.27 -18.18
CA SER A 167 6.95 -0.92 -17.94
C SER A 167 6.67 -1.92 -19.06
N SER A 168 6.18 -3.10 -18.70
CA SER A 168 5.76 -4.11 -19.65
C SER A 168 4.28 -4.45 -19.43
N LEU A 169 3.53 -4.44 -20.52
CA LEU A 169 2.12 -4.83 -20.53
C LEU A 169 2.04 -6.33 -20.79
N HIS A 170 1.49 -7.06 -19.83
CA HIS A 170 1.22 -8.48 -19.95
C HIS A 170 -0.25 -8.73 -20.20
N LEU A 171 -0.57 -9.67 -21.08
CA LEU A 171 -1.93 -10.09 -21.37
C LEU A 171 -2.08 -11.60 -21.44
N GLY A 172 -3.28 -12.07 -21.13
CA GLY A 172 -3.71 -13.45 -21.25
C GLY A 172 -5.13 -13.53 -21.77
N THR A 173 -5.41 -14.56 -22.56
CA THR A 173 -6.70 -14.79 -23.19
C THR A 173 -7.42 -15.99 -22.58
N SER A 174 -8.72 -16.05 -22.84
CA SER A 174 -9.58 -17.14 -22.36
C SER A 174 -9.29 -18.51 -22.99
N GLY A 175 -8.52 -18.61 -24.08
CA GLY A 175 -8.05 -19.90 -24.62
C GLY A 175 -6.54 -20.13 -24.52
N GLY A 176 -5.85 -19.30 -23.74
CA GLY A 176 -4.49 -19.61 -23.29
C GLY A 176 -3.37 -18.97 -24.12
N HIS A 177 -3.71 -18.17 -25.14
CA HIS A 177 -2.75 -17.26 -25.73
C HIS A 177 -2.32 -16.20 -24.71
N ALA A 178 -1.03 -15.89 -24.70
CA ALA A 178 -0.40 -14.99 -23.75
C ALA A 178 0.68 -14.17 -24.45
N ALA A 179 0.77 -12.89 -24.11
CA ALA A 179 1.70 -11.99 -24.76
C ALA A 179 2.23 -10.91 -23.79
N ILE A 180 3.38 -10.33 -24.13
CA ILE A 180 3.98 -9.18 -23.47
C ILE A 180 4.35 -8.10 -24.49
N LYS A 181 4.17 -6.84 -24.12
CA LYS A 181 4.69 -5.68 -24.85
C LYS A 181 5.47 -4.77 -23.92
N GLU A 182 6.72 -4.48 -24.27
CA GLU A 182 7.51 -3.46 -23.57
C GLU A 182 7.03 -2.06 -23.99
N LEU A 183 6.84 -1.17 -23.01
CA LEU A 183 6.23 0.15 -23.19
C LEU A 183 7.31 1.24 -23.03
N ILE A 184 8.19 1.33 -24.03
CA ILE A 184 9.35 2.25 -24.02
C ILE A 184 8.93 3.65 -24.52
N GLU A 185 8.37 3.72 -25.72
CA GLU A 185 7.87 4.95 -26.36
C GLU A 185 6.65 4.68 -27.24
N PHE A 186 5.87 5.72 -27.55
CA PHE A 186 4.75 5.68 -28.50
C PHE A 186 5.12 6.19 -29.90
N ASN A 187 6.39 6.02 -30.30
CA ASN A 187 6.89 6.48 -31.59
C ASN A 187 6.72 5.41 -32.68
N ASP A 188 6.27 5.82 -33.87
CA ASP A 188 5.90 4.91 -34.97
C ASP A 188 7.09 4.27 -35.70
N THR A 189 8.30 4.76 -35.48
CA THR A 189 9.46 4.44 -36.32
C THR A 189 10.28 3.24 -35.83
N GLN A 190 10.03 2.69 -34.63
CA GLN A 190 10.80 1.59 -34.05
C GLN A 190 9.95 0.40 -33.56
N ASP A 191 8.62 0.51 -33.60
CA ASP A 191 7.74 -0.55 -33.11
C ASP A 191 7.40 -1.52 -34.25
N ASP A 192 7.82 -2.77 -34.10
CA ASP A 192 7.52 -3.86 -35.03
C ASP A 192 6.04 -4.28 -35.03
N GLY A 193 5.25 -3.75 -34.09
CA GLY A 193 3.84 -4.10 -33.92
C GLY A 193 3.63 -5.54 -33.43
N LEU A 194 4.72 -6.22 -33.02
CA LEU A 194 4.68 -7.60 -32.57
C LEU A 194 4.58 -7.67 -31.06
N LEU A 195 3.94 -8.76 -30.61
CA LEU A 195 3.85 -9.13 -29.21
C LEU A 195 4.80 -10.31 -28.98
N SER A 196 5.53 -10.27 -27.87
CA SER A 196 6.47 -11.33 -27.49
C SER A 196 5.79 -12.32 -26.53
N PRO A 197 6.27 -13.56 -26.41
CA PRO A 197 5.80 -14.46 -25.35
C PRO A 197 6.32 -14.00 -23.97
N PRO A 198 5.47 -13.98 -22.92
CA PRO A 198 5.90 -13.56 -21.59
C PRO A 198 6.76 -14.64 -20.89
N PRO A 199 7.63 -14.27 -19.93
CA PRO A 199 8.51 -15.22 -19.24
C PRO A 199 7.78 -16.36 -18.51
N TRP A 200 6.55 -16.11 -18.05
CA TRP A 200 5.71 -17.09 -17.36
C TRP A 200 5.01 -18.09 -18.29
N LYS A 201 5.01 -17.85 -19.62
CA LYS A 201 4.30 -18.70 -20.58
C LYS A 201 4.81 -20.13 -20.57
N SER A 202 6.11 -20.34 -20.41
CA SER A 202 6.72 -21.67 -20.33
C SER A 202 6.20 -22.49 -19.14
N GLN A 203 6.00 -21.87 -17.97
CA GLN A 203 5.45 -22.55 -16.80
C GLN A 203 3.98 -22.90 -16.99
N PHE A 204 3.20 -22.00 -17.58
CA PHE A 204 1.81 -22.24 -17.95
C PHE A 204 1.69 -23.40 -18.95
N ASP A 205 2.52 -23.40 -20.01
CA ASP A 205 2.51 -24.44 -21.04
C ASP A 205 2.92 -25.79 -20.48
N ALA A 206 3.96 -25.86 -19.64
CA ALA A 206 4.38 -27.09 -18.98
C ALA A 206 3.25 -27.72 -18.13
N MET A 207 2.47 -26.90 -17.42
CA MET A 207 1.32 -27.41 -16.65
C MET A 207 0.15 -27.84 -17.54
N ARG A 208 -0.10 -27.12 -18.63
CA ARG A 208 -1.10 -27.52 -19.63
C ARG A 208 -0.74 -28.86 -20.28
N GLU A 209 0.53 -29.05 -20.64
CA GLU A 209 1.06 -30.30 -21.19
C GLU A 209 1.00 -31.45 -20.18
N SER A 210 1.38 -31.22 -18.92
CA SER A 210 1.22 -32.23 -17.87
C SER A 210 -0.24 -32.65 -17.72
N PHE A 211 -1.17 -31.69 -17.72
CA PHE A 211 -2.60 -31.99 -17.65
C PHE A 211 -3.09 -32.77 -18.87
N ASP A 212 -2.59 -32.43 -20.06
CA ASP A 212 -2.89 -33.16 -21.30
C ASP A 212 -2.49 -34.64 -21.22
N ILE A 213 -1.27 -34.90 -20.73
CA ILE A 213 -0.72 -36.25 -20.52
C ILE A 213 -1.49 -36.99 -19.44
N ASP A 214 -1.75 -36.34 -18.30
CA ASP A 214 -2.43 -36.96 -17.15
C ASP A 214 -3.86 -37.42 -17.47
N HIS A 215 -4.48 -36.83 -18.51
CA HIS A 215 -5.85 -37.11 -18.93
C HIS A 215 -5.96 -37.71 -20.34
N ASP A 216 -4.84 -38.10 -20.96
CA ASP A 216 -4.78 -38.69 -22.31
C ASP A 216 -5.52 -37.87 -23.38
N LEU A 217 -5.36 -36.54 -23.37
CA LEU A 217 -6.12 -35.61 -24.21
C LEU A 217 -5.54 -35.38 -25.62
N GLY A 218 -4.35 -35.90 -25.92
CA GLY A 218 -3.79 -35.88 -27.27
C GLY A 218 -3.49 -34.49 -27.82
N GLY A 219 -3.10 -33.54 -26.96
CA GLY A 219 -2.80 -32.15 -27.29
C GLY A 219 -4.01 -31.21 -27.23
N LEU A 220 -5.18 -31.70 -26.80
CA LEU A 220 -6.43 -30.94 -26.77
C LEU A 220 -6.69 -30.26 -25.43
N ALA A 221 -5.73 -30.25 -24.49
CA ALA A 221 -5.84 -29.46 -23.27
C ALA A 221 -5.85 -27.94 -23.53
N ILE A 222 -6.84 -27.26 -22.93
CA ILE A 222 -7.00 -25.80 -22.95
C ILE A 222 -6.68 -25.24 -21.57
N GLY A 223 -5.78 -24.26 -21.53
CA GLY A 223 -5.55 -23.44 -20.34
C GLY A 223 -6.24 -22.09 -20.48
N ARG A 224 -7.16 -21.75 -19.57
CA ARG A 224 -7.87 -20.47 -19.60
C ARG A 224 -7.27 -19.51 -18.59
N ILE A 225 -6.77 -18.36 -19.04
CA ILE A 225 -6.20 -17.35 -18.16
C ILE A 225 -7.31 -16.42 -17.69
N TRP A 226 -7.44 -16.21 -16.38
CA TRP A 226 -8.54 -15.44 -15.79
C TRP A 226 -8.10 -14.15 -15.12
N GLY A 227 -6.85 -14.08 -14.65
CA GLY A 227 -6.34 -12.93 -13.93
C GLY A 227 -4.84 -12.80 -14.03
N LEU A 228 -4.38 -11.55 -14.06
CA LEU A 228 -3.00 -11.15 -13.98
C LEU A 228 -2.89 -10.06 -12.93
N ALA A 229 -1.82 -10.08 -12.15
CA ALA A 229 -1.48 -9.00 -11.22
C ALA A 229 0.04 -8.85 -11.16
N ALA A 230 0.53 -7.63 -11.06
CA ALA A 230 1.96 -7.35 -10.94
C ALA A 230 2.28 -6.55 -9.68
N TYR A 231 3.42 -6.85 -9.06
CA TYR A 231 3.95 -6.11 -7.92
C TYR A 231 5.46 -6.31 -7.82
N GLY A 232 6.23 -5.22 -7.72
CA GLY A 232 7.68 -5.28 -7.44
C GLY A 232 8.46 -6.19 -8.40
N GLY A 233 8.20 -6.08 -9.71
CA GLY A 233 8.83 -6.93 -10.73
C GLY A 233 8.35 -8.39 -10.77
N LEU A 234 7.41 -8.79 -9.92
CA LEU A 234 6.76 -10.09 -9.99
C LEU A 234 5.42 -9.99 -10.69
N ILE A 235 5.04 -11.07 -11.35
CA ILE A 235 3.73 -11.26 -11.95
C ILE A 235 3.10 -12.54 -11.42
N ALA A 236 1.84 -12.43 -11.01
CA ALA A 236 0.97 -13.53 -10.63
C ALA A 236 -0.02 -13.81 -11.76
N VAL A 237 -0.13 -15.07 -12.16
CA VAL A 237 -1.01 -15.51 -13.25
C VAL A 237 -2.00 -16.53 -12.70
N ALA A 238 -3.29 -16.23 -12.80
CA ALA A 238 -4.36 -17.12 -12.40
C ALA A 238 -5.01 -17.77 -13.63
N PHE A 239 -5.02 -19.11 -13.67
CA PHE A 239 -5.60 -19.85 -14.79
C PHE A 239 -6.23 -21.19 -14.35
N THR A 240 -7.01 -21.79 -15.26
CA THR A 240 -7.60 -23.12 -15.09
C THR A 240 -7.27 -24.01 -16.29
N LEU A 241 -7.25 -25.33 -16.09
CA LEU A 241 -6.98 -26.33 -17.12
C LEU A 241 -8.23 -27.17 -17.38
N HIS A 242 -8.51 -27.43 -18.66
CA HIS A 242 -9.71 -28.12 -19.12
C HIS A 242 -9.42 -28.99 -20.35
N PRO A 243 -10.18 -30.08 -20.56
CA PRO A 243 -10.20 -30.73 -21.85
C PRO A 243 -10.88 -29.85 -22.90
N GLY A 244 -10.36 -29.85 -24.13
CA GLY A 244 -10.84 -28.97 -25.20
C GLY A 244 -11.92 -29.57 -26.09
N ASP A 245 -11.99 -30.89 -26.22
CA ASP A 245 -12.85 -31.61 -27.16
C ASP A 245 -13.91 -32.50 -26.49
N MET A 246 -14.01 -32.46 -25.16
CA MET A 246 -15.01 -33.22 -24.39
C MET A 246 -15.67 -32.38 -23.30
N ILE A 247 -16.86 -32.81 -22.89
CA ILE A 247 -17.60 -32.17 -21.80
C ILE A 247 -16.97 -32.58 -20.47
N GLU A 248 -16.49 -31.59 -19.74
CA GLU A 248 -15.98 -31.79 -18.40
C GLU A 248 -17.13 -31.70 -17.37
N TYR A 249 -17.41 -32.79 -16.67
CA TYR A 249 -18.33 -32.77 -15.52
C TYR A 249 -17.53 -32.51 -14.23
N ARG A 250 -17.55 -31.25 -13.75
CA ARG A 250 -16.95 -30.88 -12.47
C ARG A 250 -18.00 -30.61 -11.41
N THR A 251 -17.75 -31.13 -10.21
CA THR A 251 -18.40 -30.65 -8.98
C THR A 251 -17.64 -29.44 -8.45
N GLY A 252 -18.29 -28.55 -7.69
CA GLY A 252 -17.64 -27.34 -7.17
C GLY A 252 -16.37 -27.60 -6.34
N SER A 253 -16.26 -28.75 -5.68
CA SER A 253 -15.05 -29.18 -4.95
C SER A 253 -13.88 -29.58 -5.85
N GLN A 254 -14.12 -29.83 -7.14
CA GLN A 254 -13.11 -30.21 -8.12
C GLN A 254 -12.65 -29.03 -8.97
N GLU A 255 -13.29 -27.86 -8.85
CA GLU A 255 -12.82 -26.64 -9.48
C GLU A 255 -11.50 -26.21 -8.84
N ARG A 256 -10.46 -26.09 -9.67
CA ARG A 256 -9.12 -25.70 -9.25
C ARG A 256 -8.66 -24.52 -10.08
N THR A 257 -8.27 -23.45 -9.40
CA THR A 257 -7.53 -22.32 -9.98
C THR A 257 -6.07 -22.42 -9.58
N ILE A 258 -5.18 -22.32 -10.55
CA ILE A 258 -3.74 -22.37 -10.34
C ILE A 258 -3.22 -20.94 -10.40
N ILE A 259 -2.38 -20.57 -9.42
CA ILE A 259 -1.69 -19.28 -9.40
C ILE A 259 -0.18 -19.53 -9.53
N VAL A 260 0.41 -19.00 -10.59
CA VAL A 260 1.86 -19.03 -10.83
C VAL A 260 2.45 -17.67 -10.53
N PHE A 261 3.60 -17.66 -9.87
CA PHE A 261 4.43 -16.48 -9.71
C PHE A 261 5.65 -16.58 -10.61
N SER A 262 5.93 -15.52 -11.34
CA SER A 262 7.12 -15.40 -12.19
C SER A 262 7.68 -13.99 -12.13
N LYS A 263 8.87 -13.81 -12.70
CA LYS A 263 9.38 -12.47 -12.99
C LYS A 263 8.59 -11.85 -14.13
N ALA A 264 8.37 -10.54 -14.04
CA ALA A 264 7.78 -9.76 -15.11
C ALA A 264 8.73 -9.71 -16.31
N ASN A 265 10.02 -9.46 -16.06
CA ASN A 265 11.04 -9.33 -17.11
C ASN A 265 12.24 -10.28 -16.87
N LEU A 266 12.85 -10.79 -17.95
CA LEU A 266 13.99 -11.72 -17.88
C LEU A 266 15.25 -11.09 -17.28
N HIS A 267 15.41 -9.77 -17.41
CA HIS A 267 16.59 -9.02 -16.96
C HIS A 267 16.58 -8.68 -15.46
N GLN A 268 15.50 -8.96 -14.74
CA GLN A 268 15.41 -8.66 -13.32
C GLN A 268 16.22 -9.67 -12.49
N HIS A 269 17.11 -9.16 -11.63
CA HIS A 269 17.69 -9.97 -10.56
C HIS A 269 16.58 -10.44 -9.61
N PRO A 270 16.70 -11.65 -9.01
CA PRO A 270 15.69 -12.15 -8.08
C PRO A 270 15.69 -11.28 -6.82
N GLN A 271 14.89 -10.21 -6.83
CA GLN A 271 14.43 -9.64 -5.58
C GLN A 271 13.32 -10.55 -5.07
N ALA A 272 13.52 -11.10 -3.88
CA ALA A 272 12.53 -11.97 -3.27
C ALA A 272 11.19 -11.20 -3.13
N PRO A 273 10.04 -11.84 -3.36
CA PRO A 273 8.73 -11.24 -3.14
C PRO A 273 8.67 -10.53 -1.79
N SER A 274 7.92 -9.44 -1.68
CA SER A 274 7.77 -8.66 -0.45
C SER A 274 7.15 -9.42 0.74
N PHE A 275 6.61 -10.63 0.57
CA PHE A 275 6.28 -11.54 1.68
C PHE A 275 7.50 -12.34 2.21
N LEU A 276 8.59 -12.35 1.45
CA LEU A 276 9.95 -12.74 1.84
C LEU A 276 10.80 -11.48 2.06
N ARG A 277 10.20 -10.38 2.56
CA ARG A 277 10.96 -9.19 2.95
C ARG A 277 11.98 -9.63 3.99
N GLU A 278 13.26 -9.54 3.65
CA GLU A 278 14.30 -9.70 4.65
C GLU A 278 14.00 -8.70 5.77
N LEU A 279 13.88 -9.22 6.99
CA LEU A 279 13.67 -8.37 8.15
C LEU A 279 14.83 -7.37 8.19
N PRO A 280 14.55 -6.08 8.45
CA PRO A 280 15.62 -5.12 8.59
C PRO A 280 16.56 -5.57 9.71
N VAL A 281 17.85 -5.27 9.57
CA VAL A 281 18.78 -5.47 10.66
C VAL A 281 18.38 -4.56 11.82
N PHE A 282 17.93 -5.15 12.92
CA PHE A 282 17.46 -4.43 14.11
C PHE A 282 18.65 -3.88 14.92
N THR A 283 19.32 -2.86 14.40
CA THR A 283 20.34 -2.11 15.15
C THR A 283 19.68 -1.22 16.20
N SER A 284 20.43 -0.83 17.24
CA SER A 284 19.94 0.11 18.26
C SER A 284 19.49 1.45 17.67
N ASP A 285 20.25 1.98 16.72
CA ASP A 285 19.92 3.21 15.98
C ASP A 285 18.63 3.05 15.17
N PHE A 286 18.45 1.92 14.50
CA PHE A 286 17.22 1.62 13.75
C PHE A 286 16.00 1.61 14.68
N LEU A 287 16.09 0.88 15.80
CA LEU A 287 15.01 0.80 16.77
C LEU A 287 14.70 2.19 17.38
N ARG A 288 15.72 3.00 17.67
CA ARG A 288 15.56 4.37 18.15
C ARG A 288 14.80 5.22 17.13
N LEU A 289 15.29 5.30 15.89
CA LEU A 289 14.70 6.14 14.83
C LEU A 289 13.24 5.78 14.56
N ARG A 290 12.88 4.48 14.60
CA ARG A 290 11.49 4.04 14.45
C ARG A 290 10.61 4.45 15.63
N ARG A 291 11.11 4.38 16.86
CA ARG A 291 10.37 4.87 18.04
C ARG A 291 10.20 6.38 18.02
N GLU A 292 11.19 7.13 17.57
CA GLU A 292 11.09 8.60 17.45
C GLU A 292 9.91 9.05 16.56
N VAL A 293 9.50 8.25 15.56
CA VAL A 293 8.29 8.53 14.77
C VAL A 293 7.04 8.53 15.65
N VAL A 294 6.89 7.51 16.50
CA VAL A 294 5.78 7.39 17.45
C VAL A 294 5.84 8.48 18.51
N LEU A 295 7.03 8.79 19.02
CA LEU A 295 7.25 9.85 20.00
C LEU A 295 6.86 11.22 19.43
N ARG A 296 7.25 11.53 18.18
CA ARG A 296 6.86 12.79 17.53
C ARG A 296 5.34 12.89 17.40
N PHE A 297 4.67 11.80 17.04
CA PHE A 297 3.21 11.78 16.96
C PHE A 297 2.56 12.00 18.33
N THR A 298 3.03 11.28 19.35
CA THR A 298 2.45 11.31 20.70
C THR A 298 2.67 12.66 21.38
N LEU A 299 3.89 13.20 21.31
CA LEU A 299 4.26 14.45 21.99
C LEU A 299 3.81 15.72 21.24
N ARG A 300 3.51 15.65 19.93
CA ARG A 300 2.97 16.80 19.16
C ARG A 300 1.46 16.96 19.24
N SER A 301 0.73 16.02 19.84
CA SER A 301 -0.73 16.13 19.93
C SER A 301 -1.09 17.25 20.92
N LEU A 302 -1.24 18.48 20.39
CA LEU A 302 -1.51 19.71 21.14
C LEU A 302 -2.94 19.79 21.71
N ASP A 303 -3.80 18.82 21.37
CA ASP A 303 -5.09 18.60 22.04
C ASP A 303 -4.84 17.85 23.36
N TYR A 304 -4.23 18.53 24.32
CA TYR A 304 -4.03 17.99 25.66
C TYR A 304 -5.39 17.71 26.31
N ASP A 305 -5.75 16.42 26.39
CA ASP A 305 -6.96 15.99 27.09
C ASP A 305 -6.68 15.92 28.59
N ASP A 306 -6.84 17.06 29.27
CA ASP A 306 -6.68 17.19 30.72
C ASP A 306 -7.65 16.28 31.50
N ARG A 307 -8.70 15.76 30.86
CA ARG A 307 -9.77 14.99 31.53
C ARG A 307 -9.50 13.50 31.54
N ASN A 308 -8.59 12.98 30.71
CA ASN A 308 -8.32 11.56 30.60
C ASN A 308 -6.98 11.18 31.30
N PRO A 309 -7.04 10.53 32.48
CA PRO A 309 -5.85 10.10 33.22
C PRO A 309 -4.92 9.18 32.42
N TRP A 310 -5.47 8.36 31.52
CA TRP A 310 -4.69 7.45 30.67
C TRP A 310 -3.96 8.18 29.57
N TYR A 311 -4.51 9.29 29.06
CA TYR A 311 -3.81 10.14 28.11
C TYR A 311 -2.61 10.83 28.78
N GLN A 312 -2.80 11.36 29.99
CA GLN A 312 -1.72 11.95 30.80
C GLN A 312 -0.60 10.94 31.07
N LYS A 313 -0.96 9.71 31.44
CA LYS A 313 -0.03 8.60 31.63
C LYS A 313 0.70 8.24 30.33
N LEU A 314 -0.01 8.16 29.20
CA LEU A 314 0.56 7.86 27.89
C LEU A 314 1.63 8.88 27.46
N VAL A 315 1.33 10.18 27.59
CA VAL A 315 2.28 11.22 27.21
C VAL A 315 3.43 11.35 28.19
N TYR A 316 3.21 11.08 29.49
CA TYR A 316 4.29 10.96 30.47
C TYR A 316 5.27 9.84 30.07
N THR A 317 4.74 8.64 29.82
CA THR A 317 5.51 7.46 29.38
C THR A 317 6.28 7.73 28.08
N ALA A 318 5.66 8.40 27.10
CA ALA A 318 6.33 8.80 25.86
C ALA A 318 7.45 9.83 26.12
N ALA A 319 7.22 10.83 26.98
CA ALA A 319 8.23 11.83 27.32
C ALA A 319 9.43 11.21 28.06
N CYS A 320 9.19 10.26 28.97
CA CYS A 320 10.24 9.46 29.60
C CYS A 320 11.03 8.63 28.58
N CYS A 321 10.35 7.94 27.66
CA CYS A 321 11.02 7.20 26.58
C CYS A 321 11.91 8.11 25.72
N ALA A 322 11.44 9.32 25.38
CA ALA A 322 12.23 10.30 24.65
C ALA A 322 13.48 10.73 25.45
N LEU A 323 13.32 11.02 26.74
CA LEU A 323 14.42 11.42 27.61
C LEU A 323 15.51 10.33 27.75
N VAL A 324 15.12 9.06 27.80
CA VAL A 324 16.06 7.94 27.99
C VAL A 324 16.79 7.57 26.70
N GLU A 325 16.10 7.48 25.56
CA GLU A 325 16.68 6.88 24.35
C GLU A 325 16.73 7.78 23.11
N SER A 326 16.07 8.94 23.09
CA SER A 326 16.13 9.85 21.95
C SER A 326 17.47 10.58 21.88
N GLN A 327 17.96 10.81 20.66
CA GLN A 327 19.07 11.73 20.39
C GLN A 327 18.59 13.02 19.71
N ASP A 328 17.30 13.11 19.38
CA ASP A 328 16.67 14.27 18.76
C ASP A 328 16.37 15.36 19.80
N GLU A 329 17.10 16.48 19.72
CA GLU A 329 16.94 17.65 20.60
C GLU A 329 15.52 18.24 20.56
N TYR A 330 14.85 18.18 19.40
CA TYR A 330 13.49 18.67 19.28
C TYR A 330 12.51 17.80 20.07
N LEU A 331 12.71 16.47 20.07
CA LEU A 331 11.91 15.57 20.91
C LEU A 331 12.13 15.81 22.41
N LEU A 332 13.37 16.09 22.83
CA LEU A 332 13.66 16.47 24.22
C LEU A 332 12.98 17.78 24.62
N LEU A 333 12.93 18.76 23.71
CA LEU A 333 12.20 20.00 23.91
C LEU A 333 10.68 19.77 24.05
N GLN A 334 10.10 18.88 23.25
CA GLN A 334 8.69 18.51 23.41
C GLN A 334 8.43 17.76 24.72
N ALA A 335 9.32 16.83 25.09
CA ALA A 335 9.22 16.11 26.36
C ALA A 335 9.23 17.09 27.56
N ARG A 336 10.11 18.11 27.53
CA ARG A 336 10.14 19.18 28.53
C ARG A 336 8.80 19.90 28.65
N LYS A 337 8.21 20.32 27.52
CA LYS A 337 6.90 20.98 27.49
C LYS A 337 5.79 20.09 28.08
N VAL A 338 5.82 18.80 27.78
CA VAL A 338 4.86 17.82 28.34
C VAL A 338 5.04 17.70 29.85
N PHE A 339 6.27 17.65 30.38
CA PHE A 339 6.49 17.63 31.82
C PHE A 339 6.03 18.92 32.53
N GLU A 340 6.27 20.08 31.93
CA GLU A 340 5.78 21.38 32.45
C GLU A 340 4.24 21.41 32.50
N TRP A 341 3.59 20.94 31.44
CA TRP A 341 2.13 20.83 31.39
C TRP A 341 1.60 19.82 32.42
N LEU A 342 2.17 18.61 32.53
CA LEU A 342 1.75 17.60 33.50
C LEU A 342 1.90 18.08 34.94
N ALA A 343 3.00 18.74 35.27
CA ALA A 343 3.22 19.34 36.59
C ALA A 343 2.14 20.38 36.91
N THR A 344 1.77 21.21 35.93
CA THR A 344 0.73 22.24 36.09
C THR A 344 -0.67 21.64 36.20
N ALA A 345 -1.00 20.66 35.35
CA ALA A 345 -2.33 20.07 35.26
C ALA A 345 -2.67 19.13 36.42
N THR A 346 -1.67 18.41 36.95
CA THR A 346 -1.89 17.38 37.97
C THR A 346 -1.31 17.73 39.35
N GLY A 347 -0.46 18.76 39.44
CA GLY A 347 0.22 19.16 40.67
C GLY A 347 1.36 18.22 41.10
N VAL A 348 1.79 17.32 40.22
CA VAL A 348 2.89 16.37 40.45
C VAL A 348 4.26 17.07 40.44
N ASP A 349 5.20 16.58 41.25
CA ASP A 349 6.60 17.00 41.19
C ASP A 349 7.37 16.22 40.11
N LEU A 350 7.78 16.93 39.05
CA LEU A 350 8.57 16.42 37.93
C LEU A 350 9.93 17.11 37.81
N THR A 351 10.47 17.62 38.93
CA THR A 351 11.75 18.34 38.95
C THR A 351 12.90 17.45 38.45
N GLU A 352 12.90 16.16 38.79
CA GLU A 352 13.91 15.20 38.31
C GLU A 352 13.89 15.07 36.78
N GLU A 353 12.71 14.87 36.19
CA GLU A 353 12.53 14.75 34.75
C GLU A 353 12.94 16.03 34.02
N LEU A 354 12.51 17.19 34.52
CA LEU A 354 12.81 18.50 33.92
C LEU A 354 14.31 18.83 33.90
N THR A 355 15.03 18.50 34.98
CA THR A 355 16.49 18.71 35.03
C THR A 355 17.23 17.82 34.03
N LYS A 356 16.75 16.60 33.82
CA LYS A 356 17.31 15.60 32.90
C LYS A 356 16.94 15.82 31.43
N CYS A 357 16.00 16.70 31.09
CA CYS A 357 15.70 17.06 29.70
C CYS A 357 16.82 17.80 28.95
N SER A 358 17.92 18.16 29.63
CA SER A 358 19.01 18.96 29.03
C SER A 358 20.10 18.11 28.36
N THR A 359 20.14 16.80 28.63
CA THR A 359 21.12 15.86 28.05
C THR A 359 20.42 14.56 27.63
N PRO A 360 20.82 13.91 26.52
CA PRO A 360 20.29 12.60 26.14
C PRO A 360 20.88 11.48 27.00
N GLY A 361 20.20 10.32 27.03
CA GLY A 361 20.73 9.10 27.66
C GLY A 361 20.58 9.05 29.19
N ASN A 362 19.65 9.82 29.75
CA ASN A 362 19.40 9.83 31.18
C ASN A 362 18.56 8.61 31.61
N LYS A 363 18.61 8.28 32.91
CA LYS A 363 17.72 7.30 33.54
C LYS A 363 16.83 8.01 34.56
N ILE A 364 15.60 7.55 34.76
CA ILE A 364 14.70 8.05 35.79
C ILE A 364 14.46 6.91 36.77
N GLU A 365 14.72 7.17 38.05
CA GLU A 365 14.55 6.18 39.10
C GLU A 365 13.06 5.90 39.36
N SER A 366 12.77 4.76 39.96
CA SER A 366 11.40 4.45 40.40
C SER A 366 10.94 5.44 41.46
N LYS A 367 9.72 5.98 41.32
CA LYS A 367 9.15 6.90 42.31
C LYS A 367 8.81 6.17 43.62
N PRO A 368 9.03 6.79 44.79
CA PRO A 368 8.69 6.22 46.09
C PRO A 368 7.17 6.23 46.33
N ALA A 369 6.72 5.45 47.32
CA ALA A 369 5.29 5.25 47.58
C ALA A 369 4.53 6.56 47.87
N GLU A 370 5.19 7.55 48.46
CA GLU A 370 4.62 8.86 48.77
C GLU A 370 4.27 9.65 47.50
N GLN A 371 5.12 9.59 46.46
CA GLN A 371 4.86 10.23 45.17
C GLN A 371 3.86 9.44 44.34
N LEU A 372 3.94 8.10 44.36
CA LEU A 372 3.00 7.22 43.66
C LEU A 372 1.55 7.36 44.15
N ASN A 373 1.37 7.66 45.44
CA ASN A 373 0.05 7.83 46.07
C ASN A 373 -0.29 9.31 46.33
N GLY A 374 0.58 10.23 45.94
CA GLY A 374 0.42 11.68 46.09
C GLY A 374 -0.36 12.32 44.95
N ALA A 375 -0.38 13.65 44.93
CA ALA A 375 -1.01 14.44 43.86
C ALA A 375 -0.40 14.11 42.49
N GLY A 376 -1.25 13.80 41.51
CA GLY A 376 -0.84 13.41 40.17
C GLY A 376 -0.15 12.06 40.05
N GLY A 377 -0.10 11.25 41.13
CA GLY A 377 0.58 9.95 41.13
C GLY A 377 0.03 8.91 40.14
N HIS A 378 -1.15 9.14 39.56
CA HIS A 378 -1.76 8.25 38.55
C HIS A 378 -1.01 8.24 37.21
N ILE A 379 -0.16 9.23 36.93
CA ILE A 379 0.67 9.25 35.71
C ILE A 379 1.83 8.26 35.80
N PHE A 380 2.23 7.84 37.00
CA PHE A 380 3.32 6.90 37.19
C PHE A 380 2.85 5.45 37.02
N GLU A 381 3.69 4.60 36.45
CA GLU A 381 3.44 3.17 36.39
C GLU A 381 3.75 2.51 37.74
N LYS A 382 2.81 1.68 38.22
CA LYS A 382 2.95 0.83 39.41
C LYS A 382 3.02 -0.62 38.97
N CYS A 383 3.77 -1.42 39.70
CA CYS A 383 3.80 -2.86 39.50
C CYS A 383 2.51 -3.49 40.03
N ASP A 384 1.80 -4.27 39.22
CA ASP A 384 0.56 -4.93 39.64
C ASP A 384 0.81 -6.02 40.71
N ILE A 385 2.05 -6.54 40.78
CA ILE A 385 2.46 -7.59 41.72
C ILE A 385 2.77 -7.02 43.11
N CYS A 386 3.61 -5.97 43.19
CA CYS A 386 4.11 -5.45 44.48
C CYS A 386 3.80 -3.97 44.73
N GLN A 387 3.11 -3.30 43.80
CA GLN A 387 2.70 -1.89 43.87
C GLN A 387 3.86 -0.88 43.91
N ALA A 388 5.11 -1.34 43.76
CA ALA A 388 6.28 -0.49 43.64
C ALA A 388 6.30 0.27 42.32
N GLY A 389 6.94 1.45 42.31
CA GLY A 389 7.11 2.25 41.11
C GLY A 389 7.99 1.56 40.07
N VAL A 390 7.74 1.85 38.80
CA VAL A 390 8.50 1.34 37.66
C VAL A 390 9.50 2.40 37.18
N ALA A 391 10.77 2.03 37.05
CA ALA A 391 11.84 2.92 36.60
C ALA A 391 11.90 3.05 35.07
N TRP A 392 12.58 4.09 34.59
CA TRP A 392 12.87 4.31 33.18
C TRP A 392 14.36 4.26 32.90
N TYR A 393 14.79 3.17 32.26
CA TYR A 393 16.16 2.95 31.80
C TYR A 393 16.25 2.33 30.40
N SER A 394 15.13 1.88 29.84
CA SER A 394 14.99 1.26 28.52
C SER A 394 13.54 1.45 28.02
N ALA A 395 13.35 1.50 26.71
CA ALA A 395 12.02 1.45 26.09
C ALA A 395 11.58 0.04 25.68
N GLN A 396 12.44 -0.98 25.80
CA GLN A 396 12.09 -2.38 25.54
C GLN A 396 11.72 -3.10 26.83
N GLU A 397 12.32 -2.69 27.94
CA GLU A 397 12.20 -3.36 29.24
C GLU A 397 11.79 -2.38 30.33
N ALA A 398 11.04 -2.89 31.31
CA ALA A 398 10.63 -2.18 32.51
C ALA A 398 10.96 -3.04 33.73
N GLN A 399 11.49 -2.40 34.78
CA GLN A 399 11.71 -3.03 36.07
C GLN A 399 11.12 -2.17 37.18
N CYS A 400 10.39 -2.80 38.10
CA CYS A 400 9.90 -2.13 39.30
C CYS A 400 10.96 -2.11 40.41
N ALA A 401 10.81 -1.23 41.40
CA ALA A 401 11.73 -1.16 42.55
C ALA A 401 11.82 -2.47 43.36
N GLY A 402 10.80 -3.32 43.29
CA GLY A 402 10.79 -4.66 43.89
C GLY A 402 11.50 -5.74 43.05
N GLY A 403 11.99 -5.42 41.86
CA GLY A 403 12.77 -6.31 41.00
C GLY A 403 12.00 -7.05 39.90
N HIS A 404 10.65 -6.98 39.86
CA HIS A 404 9.87 -7.59 38.78
C HIS A 404 10.16 -6.94 37.42
N LEU A 405 10.31 -7.77 36.39
CA LEU A 405 10.71 -7.39 35.04
C LEU A 405 9.54 -7.58 34.06
N PHE A 406 9.34 -6.62 33.16
CA PHE A 406 8.29 -6.63 32.15
C PHE A 406 8.81 -6.15 30.80
N VAL A 407 8.19 -6.61 29.72
CA VAL A 407 8.40 -6.03 28.38
C VAL A 407 7.59 -4.74 28.29
N ARG A 408 8.13 -3.73 27.60
CA ARG A 408 7.38 -2.52 27.25
C ARG A 408 6.71 -2.67 25.89
N CYS A 409 5.48 -2.20 25.79
CA CYS A 409 4.78 -2.10 24.52
C CYS A 409 5.58 -1.24 23.54
N SER A 410 5.89 -1.77 22.36
CA SER A 410 6.66 -1.03 21.36
C SER A 410 5.92 0.15 20.70
N LEU A 411 4.70 0.47 21.15
CA LEU A 411 3.90 1.61 20.67
C LEU A 411 3.57 2.61 21.78
N SER A 412 2.96 2.19 22.91
CA SER A 412 2.70 3.12 24.03
C SER A 412 3.85 3.23 25.02
N PHE A 413 4.80 2.29 24.99
CA PHE A 413 5.89 2.15 25.96
C PHE A 413 5.45 1.82 27.40
N PHE A 414 4.17 1.54 27.64
CA PHE A 414 3.72 0.97 28.92
C PHE A 414 4.34 -0.40 29.16
N SER A 415 4.61 -0.72 30.41
CA SER A 415 4.91 -2.09 30.83
C SER A 415 3.69 -2.99 30.59
N ILE A 416 3.93 -4.15 29.97
CA ILE A 416 2.93 -5.19 29.75
C ILE A 416 3.00 -6.13 30.96
N GLN A 417 2.06 -5.97 31.89
CA GLN A 417 2.08 -6.67 33.17
C GLN A 417 1.06 -7.82 33.26
N GLU A 418 0.02 -7.80 32.40
CA GLU A 418 -1.07 -8.78 32.43
C GLU A 418 -0.95 -9.81 31.28
N PRO A 419 -1.13 -11.11 31.54
CA PRO A 419 -1.15 -12.11 30.48
C PRO A 419 -2.34 -11.92 29.53
N GLY A 420 -2.13 -12.15 28.23
CA GLY A 420 -3.21 -12.15 27.23
C GLY A 420 -3.67 -10.77 26.76
N VAL A 421 -2.99 -9.70 27.17
CA VAL A 421 -3.26 -8.32 26.70
C VAL A 421 -2.34 -7.88 25.57
N SER A 422 -1.60 -8.81 24.99
CA SER A 422 -0.62 -8.55 23.92
C SER A 422 -1.14 -8.93 22.55
N LYS A 423 -0.59 -8.27 21.52
CA LYS A 423 -0.61 -8.69 20.12
C LYS A 423 0.83 -8.64 19.60
N PHE A 424 1.13 -9.47 18.61
CA PHE A 424 2.49 -9.64 18.09
C PHE A 424 2.56 -9.27 16.62
N CYS A 425 3.68 -8.71 16.18
CA CYS A 425 3.95 -8.59 14.76
C CYS A 425 4.07 -9.99 14.11
N SER A 426 3.40 -10.22 12.98
CA SER A 426 3.46 -11.47 12.22
C SER A 426 4.87 -11.83 11.77
N ASP A 427 5.71 -10.82 11.52
CA ASP A 427 7.00 -11.00 10.85
C ASP A 427 8.15 -11.02 11.85
N CYS A 428 8.25 -10.00 12.71
CA CYS A 428 9.35 -9.87 13.67
C CYS A 428 9.01 -10.27 15.11
N SER A 429 7.76 -10.66 15.38
CA SER A 429 7.28 -11.04 16.72
C SER A 429 7.45 -9.98 17.82
N THR A 430 7.70 -8.71 17.46
CA THR A 430 7.69 -7.59 18.41
C THR A 430 6.33 -7.51 19.09
N GLU A 431 6.36 -7.30 20.41
CA GLU A 431 5.18 -7.27 21.27
C GLU A 431 4.57 -5.86 21.40
N TYR A 432 3.24 -5.82 21.32
CA TYR A 432 2.41 -4.63 21.42
C TYR A 432 1.22 -4.92 22.34
N LEU A 433 0.63 -3.88 22.92
CA LEU A 433 -0.63 -4.02 23.65
C LEU A 433 -1.78 -4.20 22.66
N ASN A 434 -2.72 -5.05 23.02
CA ASN A 434 -3.96 -5.27 22.31
C ASN A 434 -5.04 -4.36 22.88
N GLU A 435 -5.45 -3.37 22.09
CA GLU A 435 -6.45 -2.37 22.43
C GLU A 435 -7.81 -2.96 22.81
N ASP A 436 -8.20 -4.07 22.17
CA ASP A 436 -9.48 -4.71 22.39
C ASP A 436 -9.47 -5.52 23.70
N ALA A 437 -8.33 -6.15 24.03
CA ALA A 437 -8.13 -6.81 25.31
C ALA A 437 -8.07 -5.78 26.46
N LEU A 438 -7.36 -4.67 26.26
CA LEU A 438 -7.28 -3.59 27.25
C LEU A 438 -8.64 -2.94 27.54
N ALA A 439 -9.49 -2.78 26.54
CA ALA A 439 -10.83 -2.22 26.70
C ALA A 439 -11.72 -3.06 27.63
N GLN A 440 -11.52 -4.38 27.63
CA GLN A 440 -12.27 -5.30 28.49
C GLN A 440 -11.83 -5.21 29.96
N LEU A 441 -10.55 -4.94 30.21
CA LEU A 441 -9.95 -4.98 31.55
C LEU A 441 -9.97 -3.63 32.26
N HIS A 442 -9.66 -2.54 31.55
CA HIS A 442 -9.46 -1.21 32.16
C HIS A 442 -10.51 -0.16 31.71
N GLY A 443 -11.54 -0.59 30.98
CA GLY A 443 -12.63 0.27 30.53
C GLY A 443 -12.32 1.11 29.29
N ARG A 444 -13.27 1.95 28.89
CA ARG A 444 -13.23 2.69 27.61
C ARG A 444 -12.24 3.85 27.58
N GLU A 445 -11.78 4.34 28.73
CA GLU A 445 -10.90 5.53 28.80
C GLU A 445 -9.49 5.23 28.28
N LEU A 446 -8.90 4.10 28.71
CA LEU A 446 -7.62 3.59 28.18
C LEU A 446 -7.72 3.28 26.69
N GLN A 447 -8.82 2.63 26.29
CA GLN A 447 -9.09 2.36 24.87
C GLN A 447 -9.11 3.65 24.06
N SER A 448 -9.76 4.71 24.54
CA SER A 448 -9.84 5.98 23.81
C SER A 448 -8.48 6.67 23.63
N ALA A 449 -7.62 6.64 24.65
CA ALA A 449 -6.27 7.19 24.58
C ALA A 449 -5.38 6.39 23.62
N TYR A 450 -5.45 5.05 23.68
CA TYR A 450 -4.61 4.16 22.89
C TYR A 450 -5.10 4.01 21.44
N LYS A 451 -6.42 4.13 21.19
CA LYS A 451 -7.02 3.96 19.86
C LYS A 451 -6.49 4.96 18.83
N LYS A 452 -6.19 6.20 19.24
CA LYS A 452 -5.55 7.19 18.34
C LYS A 452 -4.20 6.67 17.84
N LEU A 453 -3.38 6.11 18.74
CA LEU A 453 -2.10 5.50 18.38
C LEU A 453 -2.27 4.26 17.50
N SER A 454 -3.14 3.32 17.89
CA SER A 454 -3.29 2.07 17.14
C SER A 454 -3.94 2.26 15.77
N THR A 455 -4.76 3.30 15.59
CA THR A 455 -5.35 3.66 14.28
C THR A 455 -4.31 4.23 13.33
N VAL A 456 -3.38 5.05 13.84
CA VAL A 456 -2.30 5.65 13.02
C VAL A 456 -1.19 4.65 12.74
N PHE A 457 -0.88 3.80 13.72
CA PHE A 457 0.16 2.78 13.64
C PHE A 457 -0.47 1.38 13.62
N ASP A 458 -1.17 1.08 12.53
CA ASP A 458 -1.88 -0.19 12.30
C ASP A 458 -0.97 -1.33 11.77
N THR A 459 0.34 -1.10 11.78
CA THR A 459 1.42 -2.02 11.39
C THR A 459 2.60 -1.87 12.35
N CYS A 460 3.45 -2.91 12.42
CA CYS A 460 4.65 -2.88 13.25
C CYS A 460 5.58 -1.73 12.85
N ILE A 461 5.90 -0.85 13.80
CA ILE A 461 6.76 0.31 13.56
C ILE A 461 8.19 -0.05 13.12
N TYR A 462 8.61 -1.30 13.33
CA TYR A 462 9.95 -1.75 12.97
C TYR A 462 10.02 -2.40 11.59
N CYS A 463 9.09 -3.31 11.24
CA CYS A 463 9.16 -4.06 9.98
C CYS A 463 7.97 -3.86 9.03
N GLY A 464 6.90 -3.18 9.47
CA GLY A 464 5.67 -3.00 8.70
C GLY A 464 4.73 -4.20 8.70
N GLY A 465 5.09 -5.30 9.37
CA GLY A 465 4.24 -6.48 9.49
C GLY A 465 2.93 -6.20 10.21
N LYS A 466 1.87 -6.93 9.83
CA LYS A 466 0.56 -6.82 10.47
C LYS A 466 0.57 -7.50 11.84
N PHE A 467 -0.39 -7.12 12.68
CA PHE A 467 -0.50 -7.69 14.02
C PHE A 467 -1.36 -8.95 14.00
N ARG A 468 -0.94 -9.96 14.78
CA ARG A 468 -1.74 -11.13 15.15
C ARG A 468 -1.99 -11.10 16.66
N ALA A 469 -3.22 -11.44 17.05
CA ALA A 469 -3.58 -11.62 18.46
C ALA A 469 -3.11 -12.99 18.96
#